data_AF-A0A9E0XLG6-F1
#
_entry.id   AF-A0A9E0XLG6-F1
#
_cell.length_a   1.000
_cell.length_b   1.000
_cell.length_c   1.000
_cell.angle_alpha   90.00
_cell.angle_beta   90.00
_cell.angle_gamma   90.00
#
_symmetry.space_group_name_H-M   'P 1'
#
loop_
_entity.id
_entity.type
_entity.pdbx_description
1 polymer ?
#
loop_
_entity_poly.entity_id
_entity_poly.type
_entity_poly.pdbx_seq_one_letter_code
_entity_poly.pdbx_strand_id
1 'polypeptide(L)'
;MDLPHIRKAKINYLLTQLNDGKRVTDQAIQSVLTEQEWQELAKEIDQWKIKCQPRAKPYGRMPSELERYADLIKAADCLFSRAKACRDKTYPRSVGFMLPPMHLRGLTAKELRYCEAENAYDDALEKLAEMLSDEPGLAIWLDRPARFGQNDGTVSANPDGVPRLITSRSVHARHYSPGKPTKSSLQKWALQSSLNRFDLFLSLEPPPIPQRYAAKVRRTPDLDDGW
;
A
#
# COMPACT_ATOMS: atom_id res chain seq x y z
N MET A 1 -34.29 -13.33 17.11
CA MET A 1 -34.31 -12.04 16.40
C MET A 1 -33.35 -11.12 17.14
N ASP A 2 -32.08 -11.10 16.73
CA ASP A 2 -31.10 -10.17 17.32
C ASP A 2 -31.54 -8.76 16.97
N LEU A 3 -31.86 -7.95 17.99
CA LEU A 3 -32.36 -6.60 17.77
C LEU A 3 -31.29 -5.77 17.03
N PRO A 4 -31.67 -4.94 16.05
CA PRO A 4 -30.74 -4.19 15.19
C PRO A 4 -29.77 -3.30 15.98
N HIS A 5 -30.19 -2.80 17.16
CA HIS A 5 -29.33 -2.03 18.05
C HIS A 5 -28.21 -2.86 18.71
N ILE A 6 -28.46 -4.14 19.02
CA ILE A 6 -27.44 -5.05 19.58
C ILE A 6 -26.36 -5.32 18.54
N ARG A 7 -26.78 -5.55 17.29
CA ARG A 7 -25.84 -5.73 16.17
C ARG A 7 -24.98 -4.47 15.95
N LYS A 8 -25.57 -3.27 15.96
CA LYS A 8 -24.82 -2.00 15.85
C LYS A 8 -23.81 -1.81 16.98
N ALA A 9 -24.18 -2.12 18.23
CA ALA A 9 -23.28 -2.05 19.38
C ALA A 9 -22.08 -3.01 19.24
N LYS A 10 -22.33 -4.25 18.76
CA LYS A 10 -21.25 -5.22 18.48
C LYS A 10 -20.30 -4.74 17.39
N ILE A 11 -20.80 -4.14 16.30
CA ILE A 11 -19.95 -3.56 15.23
C ILE A 11 -19.03 -2.48 15.80
N ASN A 12 -19.57 -1.54 16.57
CA ASN A 12 -18.78 -0.47 17.19
C ASN A 12 -17.70 -1.01 18.13
N TYR A 13 -18.03 -2.04 18.92
CA TYR A 13 -17.04 -2.71 19.78
C TYR A 13 -15.91 -3.36 18.98
N LEU A 14 -16.20 -4.02 17.86
CA LEU A 14 -15.16 -4.60 17.01
C LEU A 14 -14.29 -3.51 16.34
N LEU A 15 -14.89 -2.39 15.94
CA LEU A 15 -14.16 -1.26 15.38
C LEU A 15 -13.21 -0.62 16.38
N THR A 16 -13.60 -0.44 17.64
CA THR A 16 -12.70 0.10 18.68
C THR A 16 -11.51 -0.83 18.92
N GLN A 17 -11.74 -2.15 19.00
CA GLN A 17 -10.66 -3.14 19.14
C GLN A 17 -9.67 -3.08 17.96
N LEU A 18 -10.16 -2.96 16.73
CA LEU A 18 -9.32 -2.83 15.54
C LEU A 18 -8.57 -1.48 15.51
N ASN A 19 -9.15 -0.41 16.05
CA ASN A 19 -8.50 0.90 16.16
C ASN A 19 -7.40 0.93 17.23
N ASP A 20 -7.59 0.20 18.33
CA ASP A 20 -6.57 -0.06 19.35
C ASP A 20 -5.41 -0.95 18.84
N GLY A 21 -5.51 -1.48 17.61
CA GLY A 21 -4.52 -2.38 17.03
C GLY A 21 -4.61 -3.83 17.54
N LYS A 22 -5.70 -4.20 18.23
CA LYS A 22 -5.93 -5.57 18.69
C LYS A 22 -6.36 -6.47 17.54
N ARG A 23 -5.98 -7.75 17.60
CA ARG A 23 -6.37 -8.75 16.60
C ARG A 23 -7.78 -9.25 16.89
N VAL A 24 -8.67 -9.08 15.91
CA VAL A 24 -10.03 -9.64 15.94
C VAL A 24 -10.07 -10.92 15.10
N THR A 25 -10.74 -11.95 15.61
CA THR A 25 -10.90 -13.24 14.92
C THR A 25 -11.93 -13.13 13.80
N ASP A 26 -11.73 -13.92 12.74
CA ASP A 26 -12.65 -13.95 11.60
C ASP A 26 -14.07 -14.40 12.01
N GLN A 27 -14.17 -15.31 12.97
CA GLN A 27 -15.44 -15.76 13.56
C GLN A 27 -16.21 -14.64 14.26
N ALA A 28 -15.52 -13.76 14.99
CA ALA A 28 -16.16 -12.63 15.66
C ALA A 28 -16.78 -11.66 14.65
N ILE A 29 -16.10 -11.41 13.53
CA ILE A 29 -16.60 -10.56 12.45
C ILE A 29 -17.76 -11.24 11.71
N GLN A 30 -17.63 -12.53 11.41
CA GLN A 30 -18.67 -13.32 10.75
C GLN A 30 -19.97 -13.38 11.57
N SER A 31 -19.88 -13.43 12.90
CA SER A 31 -21.07 -13.43 13.78
C SER A 31 -21.87 -12.12 13.76
N VAL A 32 -21.27 -11.04 13.25
CA VAL A 32 -21.85 -9.69 13.28
C VAL A 32 -22.23 -9.19 11.89
N LEU A 33 -21.52 -9.60 10.83
CA LEU A 33 -21.86 -9.26 9.46
C LEU A 33 -23.00 -10.12 8.92
N THR A 34 -23.76 -9.62 7.94
CA THR A 34 -24.66 -10.49 7.16
C THR A 34 -23.84 -11.42 6.26
N GLU A 35 -24.46 -12.51 5.81
CA GLU A 35 -23.82 -13.44 4.88
C GLU A 35 -23.32 -12.74 3.59
N GLN A 36 -24.09 -11.76 3.08
CA GLN A 36 -23.71 -10.99 1.90
C GLN A 36 -22.48 -10.11 2.16
N GLU A 37 -22.46 -9.38 3.29
CA GLU A 37 -21.33 -8.55 3.69
C GLU A 37 -20.06 -9.37 3.96
N TRP A 38 -20.23 -10.56 4.53
CA TRP A 38 -19.14 -11.50 4.75
C TRP A 38 -18.53 -11.98 3.43
N GLN A 39 -19.36 -12.29 2.43
CA GLN A 39 -18.89 -12.69 1.11
C GLN A 39 -18.15 -11.57 0.37
N GLU A 40 -18.61 -10.32 0.50
CA GLU A 40 -17.89 -9.14 -0.03
C GLU A 40 -16.50 -9.03 0.61
N LEU A 41 -16.44 -9.11 1.94
CA LEU A 41 -15.17 -9.08 2.67
C LEU A 41 -14.25 -10.25 2.29
N ALA A 42 -14.77 -11.46 2.16
CA ALA A 42 -14.00 -12.64 1.79
C ALA A 42 -13.38 -12.49 0.39
N LYS A 43 -14.16 -12.01 -0.59
CA LYS A 43 -13.66 -11.71 -1.95
C LYS A 43 -12.53 -10.68 -1.92
N GLU A 44 -12.72 -9.58 -1.19
CA GLU A 44 -11.69 -8.54 -1.06
C GLU A 44 -10.43 -9.06 -0.36
N ILE A 45 -10.58 -9.89 0.68
CA ILE A 45 -9.46 -10.54 1.36
C ILE A 45 -8.72 -11.48 0.40
N ASP A 46 -9.40 -12.24 -0.44
CA ASP A 46 -8.74 -13.16 -1.38
C ASP A 46 -8.04 -12.40 -2.52
N GLN A 47 -8.66 -11.34 -3.05
CA GLN A 47 -8.00 -10.42 -3.99
C GLN A 47 -6.78 -9.75 -3.35
N TRP A 48 -6.90 -9.33 -2.09
CA TRP A 48 -5.80 -8.77 -1.33
C TRP A 48 -4.67 -9.79 -1.13
N LYS A 49 -4.98 -11.05 -0.79
CA LYS A 49 -3.99 -12.13 -0.69
C LYS A 49 -3.26 -12.31 -2.01
N ILE A 50 -3.95 -12.31 -3.15
CA ILE A 50 -3.31 -12.41 -4.48
C ILE A 50 -2.37 -11.22 -4.71
N LYS A 51 -2.80 -9.99 -4.39
CA LYS A 51 -1.99 -8.76 -4.52
C LYS A 51 -0.83 -8.65 -3.52
N CYS A 52 -0.92 -9.35 -2.39
CA CYS A 52 0.04 -9.28 -1.28
C CYS A 52 0.88 -10.54 -1.12
N GLN A 53 0.57 -11.60 -1.87
CA GLN A 53 1.51 -12.68 -2.05
C GLN A 53 2.81 -12.05 -2.54
N PRO A 54 3.96 -12.32 -1.87
CA PRO A 54 5.24 -11.99 -2.47
C PRO A 54 5.19 -12.62 -3.86
N ARG A 55 5.44 -11.82 -4.92
CA ARG A 55 5.52 -12.35 -6.29
C ARG A 55 6.26 -13.67 -6.18
N ALA A 56 5.60 -14.77 -6.57
CA ALA A 56 6.12 -16.11 -6.35
C ALA A 56 7.60 -16.08 -6.68
N LYS A 57 8.47 -16.39 -5.69
CA LYS A 57 9.91 -16.39 -5.91
C LYS A 57 10.12 -17.12 -7.22
N PRO A 58 10.72 -16.49 -8.24
CA PRO A 58 10.80 -17.13 -9.54
C PRO A 58 11.45 -18.50 -9.34
N TYR A 59 10.78 -19.56 -9.80
CA TYR A 59 11.23 -20.93 -9.56
C TYR A 59 12.55 -21.14 -10.31
N GLY A 60 13.64 -21.46 -9.60
CA GLY A 60 14.93 -21.76 -10.21
C GLY A 60 16.13 -21.08 -9.55
N ARG A 61 17.31 -21.30 -10.14
CA ARG A 61 18.56 -20.60 -9.78
C ARG A 61 18.51 -19.17 -10.31
N MET A 62 18.98 -18.21 -9.53
CA MET A 62 19.14 -16.83 -9.99
C MET A 62 20.05 -16.80 -11.23
N PRO A 63 19.65 -16.11 -12.31
CA PRO A 63 20.51 -15.88 -13.47
C PRO A 63 21.81 -15.19 -13.04
N SER A 64 22.94 -15.67 -13.54
CA SER A 64 24.29 -15.16 -13.21
C SER A 64 24.46 -13.66 -13.47
N GLU A 65 23.75 -13.16 -14.48
CA GLU A 65 23.73 -11.77 -14.94
C GLU A 65 23.10 -10.87 -13.87
N LEU A 66 22.02 -11.34 -13.24
CA LEU A 66 21.38 -10.65 -12.12
C LEU A 66 22.22 -10.69 -10.84
N GLU A 67 23.04 -11.73 -10.65
CA GLU A 67 24.01 -11.76 -9.54
C GLU A 67 25.03 -10.62 -9.68
N ARG A 68 25.58 -10.44 -10.90
CA ARG A 68 26.51 -9.34 -11.20
C ARG A 68 25.87 -7.97 -10.96
N TYR A 69 24.63 -7.79 -11.38
CA TYR A 69 23.89 -6.56 -11.11
C TYR A 69 23.73 -6.32 -9.61
N ALA A 70 23.37 -7.35 -8.83
CA ALA A 70 23.24 -7.22 -7.39
C ALA A 70 24.56 -6.82 -6.71
N ASP A 71 25.69 -7.33 -7.21
CA ASP A 71 27.02 -6.95 -6.74
C ASP A 71 27.36 -5.49 -7.07
N LEU A 72 27.00 -4.99 -8.26
CA LEU A 72 27.15 -3.57 -8.63
C LEU A 72 26.35 -2.66 -7.69
N ILE A 73 25.08 -3.00 -7.41
CA ILE A 73 24.25 -2.26 -6.46
C ILE A 73 24.84 -2.27 -5.05
N LYS A 74 25.40 -3.40 -4.62
CA LYS A 74 26.06 -3.50 -3.31
C LYS A 74 27.31 -2.62 -3.25
N ALA A 75 28.09 -2.55 -4.32
CA ALA A 75 29.23 -1.64 -4.42
C ALA A 75 28.79 -0.16 -4.34
N ALA A 76 27.73 0.21 -5.05
CA ALA A 76 27.14 1.55 -4.99
C ALA A 76 26.60 1.90 -3.59
N ASP A 77 25.92 0.97 -2.91
CA ASP A 77 25.49 1.15 -1.51
C ASP A 77 26.67 1.40 -0.56
N CYS A 78 27.78 0.70 -0.77
CA CYS A 78 29.00 0.91 0.01
C CYS A 78 29.57 2.31 -0.23
N LEU A 79 29.63 2.79 -1.47
CA LEU A 79 30.06 4.15 -1.81
C LEU A 79 29.14 5.20 -1.19
N PHE A 80 27.83 5.03 -1.31
CA PHE A 80 26.83 5.92 -0.72
C PHE A 80 26.96 5.98 0.81
N SER A 81 27.15 4.83 1.46
CA SER A 81 27.37 4.75 2.91
C SER A 81 28.66 5.44 3.34
N ARG A 82 29.74 5.32 2.54
CA ARG A 82 31.01 6.03 2.75
C ARG A 82 30.86 7.54 2.56
N ALA A 83 30.07 7.98 1.59
CA ALA A 83 29.75 9.39 1.37
C ALA A 83 29.00 9.97 2.58
N LYS A 84 27.97 9.27 3.06
CA LYS A 84 27.19 9.66 4.24
C LYS A 84 28.03 9.77 5.53
N ALA A 85 29.01 8.91 5.70
CA ALA A 85 29.94 8.95 6.84
C ALA A 85 31.05 10.01 6.69
N CYS A 86 31.21 10.60 5.50
CA CYS A 86 32.20 11.64 5.26
C CYS A 86 31.79 12.93 5.99
N ARG A 87 32.70 13.51 6.78
CA ARG A 87 32.50 14.84 7.33
C ARG A 87 32.71 15.88 6.24
N ASP A 88 31.99 16.99 6.33
CA ASP A 88 32.18 18.18 5.50
C ASP A 88 33.53 18.82 5.81
N LYS A 89 34.60 18.18 5.34
CA LYS A 89 35.91 18.78 5.22
C LYS A 89 35.97 19.30 3.80
N THR A 90 36.12 20.62 3.66
CA THR A 90 36.56 21.23 2.41
C THR A 90 37.78 20.45 1.91
N TYR A 91 37.78 20.08 0.63
CA TYR A 91 38.90 19.38 0.02
C TYR A 91 40.21 20.08 0.43
N PRO A 92 41.24 19.38 0.95
CA PRO A 92 42.53 20.02 1.12
C PRO A 92 42.97 20.47 -0.27
N ARG A 93 43.11 21.79 -0.48
CA ARG A 93 43.62 22.41 -1.71
C ARG A 93 45.06 21.98 -2.07
N SER A 94 45.62 21.00 -1.37
CA SER A 94 47.04 20.70 -1.32
C SER A 94 47.32 19.21 -1.12
N VAL A 95 46.87 18.34 -2.01
CA VAL A 95 47.52 17.03 -2.18
C VAL A 95 47.39 16.67 -3.66
N GLY A 96 48.51 16.36 -4.32
CA GLY A 96 48.66 16.19 -5.78
C GLY A 96 47.92 15.02 -6.42
N PHE A 97 46.65 14.81 -6.06
CA PHE A 97 45.72 13.95 -6.77
C PHE A 97 45.04 14.75 -7.88
N MET A 98 44.84 14.11 -9.03
CA MET A 98 44.18 14.65 -10.22
C MET A 98 42.99 15.54 -9.83
N LEU A 99 42.98 16.78 -10.34
CA LEU A 99 41.85 17.69 -10.14
C LEU A 99 40.57 17.01 -10.63
N PRO A 100 39.45 17.11 -9.88
CA PRO A 100 38.19 16.59 -10.37
C PRO A 100 37.81 17.27 -11.71
N PRO A 101 36.99 16.60 -12.53
CA PRO A 101 36.42 17.17 -13.76
C PRO A 101 35.89 18.59 -13.54
N MET A 102 35.96 19.44 -14.56
CA MET A 102 35.63 20.87 -14.42
C MET A 102 34.22 21.11 -13.84
N HIS A 103 33.24 20.28 -14.19
CA HIS A 103 31.87 20.36 -13.69
C HIS A 103 31.71 19.94 -12.22
N LEU A 104 32.73 19.31 -11.62
CA LEU A 104 32.78 18.89 -10.22
C LEU A 104 33.72 19.77 -9.37
N ARG A 105 34.32 20.80 -9.95
CA ARG A 105 35.19 21.73 -9.22
C ARG A 105 34.34 22.62 -8.31
N GLY A 106 34.74 22.74 -7.05
CA GLY A 106 34.02 23.53 -6.03
C GLY A 106 33.11 22.71 -5.12
N LEU A 107 32.88 21.44 -5.45
CA LEU A 107 32.19 20.49 -4.57
C LEU A 107 33.07 20.14 -3.36
N THR A 108 32.41 19.91 -2.23
CA THR A 108 33.01 19.35 -1.02
C THR A 108 33.45 17.89 -1.24
N ALA A 109 34.36 17.39 -0.41
CA ALA A 109 34.77 15.98 -0.47
C ALA A 109 33.59 15.01 -0.28
N LYS A 110 32.56 15.44 0.44
CA LYS A 110 31.34 14.68 0.66
C LYS A 110 30.46 14.64 -0.59
N GLU A 111 30.23 15.78 -1.24
CA GLU A 111 29.46 15.85 -2.48
C GLU A 111 30.12 15.05 -3.61
N LEU A 112 31.45 15.12 -3.74
CA LEU A 112 32.19 14.30 -4.71
C LEU A 112 31.99 12.80 -4.49
N ARG A 113 31.94 12.35 -3.23
CA ARG A 113 31.65 10.96 -2.87
C ARG A 113 30.20 10.57 -3.17
N TYR A 114 29.25 11.52 -3.09
CA TYR A 114 27.88 11.29 -3.52
C TYR A 114 27.79 11.14 -5.04
N CYS A 115 28.45 12.01 -5.80
CA CYS A 115 28.54 11.86 -7.26
C CYS A 115 29.18 10.52 -7.67
N GLU A 116 30.23 10.08 -6.95
CA GLU A 116 30.84 8.77 -7.17
C GLU A 116 29.84 7.62 -6.94
N ALA A 117 28.99 7.74 -5.90
CA ALA A 117 27.95 6.75 -5.63
C ALA A 117 26.82 6.80 -6.67
N GLU A 118 26.38 7.99 -7.09
CA GLU A 118 25.36 8.18 -8.14
C GLU A 118 25.84 7.58 -9.47
N ASN A 119 27.06 7.86 -9.90
CA ASN A 119 27.65 7.26 -11.10
C ASN A 119 27.66 5.71 -11.01
N ALA A 120 28.00 5.15 -9.85
CA ALA A 120 27.98 3.70 -9.67
C ALA A 120 26.56 3.11 -9.75
N TYR A 121 25.53 3.87 -9.35
CA TYR A 121 24.14 3.48 -9.57
C TYR A 121 23.75 3.57 -11.04
N ASP A 122 24.18 4.61 -11.75
CA ASP A 122 23.94 4.76 -13.20
C ASP A 122 24.57 3.61 -13.99
N ASP A 123 25.82 3.26 -13.72
CA ASP A 123 26.50 2.12 -14.35
C ASP A 123 25.72 0.81 -14.14
N ALA A 124 25.19 0.61 -12.92
CA ALA A 124 24.38 -0.56 -12.61
C ALA A 124 23.04 -0.54 -13.35
N LEU A 125 22.40 0.62 -13.45
CA LEU A 125 21.13 0.80 -14.17
C LEU A 125 21.28 0.61 -15.67
N GLU A 126 22.39 1.06 -16.26
CA GLU A 126 22.72 0.81 -17.66
C GLU A 126 22.83 -0.69 -17.93
N LYS A 127 23.54 -1.42 -17.06
CA LYS A 127 23.60 -2.89 -17.14
C LYS A 127 22.24 -3.56 -16.97
N LEU A 128 21.38 -3.02 -16.10
CA LEU A 128 20.02 -3.51 -15.95
C LEU A 128 19.17 -3.27 -17.21
N ALA A 129 19.31 -2.11 -17.85
CA ALA A 129 18.62 -1.78 -19.08
C ALA A 129 19.05 -2.69 -20.24
N GLU A 130 20.36 -2.93 -20.39
CA GLU A 130 20.94 -3.88 -21.35
C GLU A 130 20.33 -5.28 -21.16
N MET A 131 20.41 -5.82 -19.94
CA MET A 131 19.86 -7.16 -19.63
C MET A 131 18.35 -7.28 -19.89
N LEU A 132 17.56 -6.25 -19.57
CA LEU A 132 16.11 -6.28 -19.77
C LEU A 132 15.70 -6.06 -21.23
N SER A 133 16.57 -5.42 -22.02
CA SER A 133 16.38 -5.33 -23.47
C SER A 133 16.61 -6.68 -24.14
N ASP A 134 17.60 -7.44 -23.68
CA ASP A 134 17.91 -8.78 -24.19
C ASP A 134 16.88 -9.82 -23.71
N GLU A 135 16.60 -9.84 -22.40
CA GLU A 135 15.75 -10.84 -21.74
C GLU A 135 14.72 -10.14 -20.83
N PRO A 136 13.56 -9.72 -21.37
CA PRO A 136 12.54 -9.01 -20.61
C PRO A 136 11.95 -9.86 -19.48
N GLY A 137 12.07 -11.19 -19.56
CA GLY A 137 11.67 -12.13 -18.53
C GLY A 137 12.40 -11.94 -17.19
N LEU A 138 13.59 -11.32 -17.19
CA LEU A 138 14.35 -11.06 -15.96
C LEU A 138 13.64 -10.08 -15.00
N ALA A 139 12.70 -9.27 -15.50
CA ALA A 139 11.93 -8.32 -14.71
C ALA A 139 11.15 -8.97 -13.55
N ILE A 140 10.83 -10.27 -13.65
CA ILE A 140 10.15 -11.02 -12.59
C ILE A 140 10.97 -11.14 -11.31
N TRP A 141 12.30 -11.00 -11.39
CA TRP A 141 13.22 -11.11 -10.25
C TRP A 141 13.40 -9.78 -9.50
N LEU A 142 12.87 -8.68 -10.04
CA LEU A 142 12.97 -7.35 -9.46
C LEU A 142 11.79 -7.04 -8.53
N ASP A 143 12.07 -6.26 -7.49
CA ASP A 143 11.11 -5.82 -6.47
C ASP A 143 10.07 -4.82 -7.02
N ARG A 144 10.43 -4.10 -8.08
CA ARG A 144 9.61 -3.11 -8.77
C ARG A 144 9.76 -3.22 -10.29
N PRO A 145 8.80 -2.76 -11.09
CA PRO A 145 8.98 -2.69 -12.54
C PRO A 145 10.12 -1.71 -12.86
N ALA A 146 11.12 -2.16 -13.61
CA ALA A 146 12.19 -1.33 -14.15
C ALA A 146 11.79 -0.87 -15.55
N ARG A 147 11.30 0.36 -15.66
CA ARG A 147 10.95 0.99 -16.94
C ARG A 147 11.98 2.06 -17.26
N PHE A 148 12.72 1.85 -18.33
CA PHE A 148 13.69 2.80 -18.83
C PHE A 148 13.03 3.63 -19.93
N GLY A 149 12.82 4.91 -19.67
CA GLY A 149 12.11 5.81 -20.58
C GLY A 149 12.15 7.25 -20.07
N GLN A 150 12.11 8.22 -20.99
CA GLN A 150 12.40 9.62 -20.73
C GLN A 150 11.42 10.32 -19.76
N ASN A 151 10.26 9.71 -19.48
CA ASN A 151 9.16 10.33 -18.73
C ASN A 151 8.65 9.52 -17.52
N ASP A 152 9.18 8.32 -17.26
CA ASP A 152 8.49 7.37 -16.36
C ASP A 152 8.89 7.48 -14.89
N GLY A 153 9.93 8.27 -14.53
CA GLY A 153 10.30 8.64 -13.15
C GLY A 153 10.48 7.50 -12.13
N THR A 154 10.42 6.24 -12.58
CA THR A 154 10.32 5.04 -11.76
C THR A 154 11.67 4.51 -11.33
N VAL A 155 12.72 4.93 -12.04
CA VAL A 155 14.10 4.54 -11.85
C VAL A 155 14.94 5.81 -11.67
N SER A 156 15.77 5.85 -10.63
CA SER A 156 16.73 6.94 -10.42
C SER A 156 18.02 6.41 -9.79
N ALA A 157 19.13 7.12 -10.03
CA ALA A 157 20.50 6.80 -9.60
C ALA A 157 20.73 6.97 -8.09
N ASN A 158 19.79 6.51 -7.27
CA ASN A 158 19.75 6.72 -5.84
C ASN A 158 19.43 5.42 -5.09
N PRO A 159 19.89 5.25 -3.84
CA PRO A 159 19.69 4.02 -3.08
C PRO A 159 18.22 3.57 -3.00
N ASP A 160 17.30 4.54 -2.96
CA ASP A 160 15.86 4.31 -2.90
C ASP A 160 15.21 4.10 -4.28
N GLY A 161 15.78 4.69 -5.33
CA GLY A 161 15.24 4.69 -6.69
C GLY A 161 15.59 3.45 -7.52
N VAL A 162 16.71 2.78 -7.21
CA VAL A 162 17.23 1.70 -8.07
C VAL A 162 16.50 0.35 -7.86
N PRO A 163 15.92 -0.29 -8.91
CA PRO A 163 15.30 -1.61 -8.83
C PRO A 163 16.20 -2.65 -8.17
N ARG A 164 15.71 -3.38 -7.17
CA ARG A 164 16.51 -4.39 -6.48
C ARG A 164 15.90 -5.76 -6.68
N LEU A 165 16.69 -6.80 -6.41
CA LEU A 165 16.17 -8.16 -6.43
C LEU A 165 15.11 -8.36 -5.33
N ILE A 166 14.09 -9.18 -5.58
CA ILE A 166 13.04 -9.54 -4.61
C ILE A 166 13.62 -10.15 -3.33
N THR A 167 14.79 -10.78 -3.41
CA THR A 167 15.52 -11.37 -2.28
C THR A 167 16.29 -10.33 -1.46
N SER A 168 16.46 -9.11 -1.97
CA SER A 168 17.23 -8.04 -1.33
C SER A 168 16.40 -7.24 -0.32
N ARG A 169 17.06 -6.66 0.68
CA ARG A 169 16.43 -5.79 1.70
C ARG A 169 16.31 -4.35 1.20
N SER A 170 15.56 -4.11 0.12
CA SER A 170 15.37 -2.76 -0.40
C SER A 170 14.46 -1.91 0.49
N VAL A 171 14.63 -0.59 0.41
CA VAL A 171 13.74 0.38 1.05
C VAL A 171 12.35 0.31 0.41
N HIS A 172 12.26 0.08 -0.90
CA HIS A 172 11.01 -0.25 -1.60
C HIS A 172 10.38 -1.54 -1.06
N ALA A 173 11.20 -2.57 -0.83
CA ALA A 173 10.96 -3.78 -0.05
C ALA A 173 10.16 -3.54 1.24
N ARG A 174 10.69 -2.60 2.03
CA ARG A 174 10.17 -2.20 3.36
C ARG A 174 8.97 -1.28 3.28
N HIS A 175 8.98 -0.33 2.33
CA HIS A 175 7.93 0.66 2.09
C HIS A 175 6.93 0.23 1.02
N TYR A 176 6.89 -1.04 0.63
CA TYR A 176 5.73 -1.60 -0.06
C TYR A 176 4.53 -1.78 0.90
N SER A 177 4.52 -1.07 2.03
CA SER A 177 3.47 -1.06 3.06
C SER A 177 3.30 0.28 3.81
N PRO A 178 3.11 1.43 3.13
CA PRO A 178 2.24 2.47 3.65
C PRO A 178 1.13 2.71 2.62
N GLY A 179 0.02 2.00 2.76
CA GLY A 179 -1.15 2.19 1.90
C GLY A 179 -1.68 0.92 1.23
N LYS A 180 -0.95 -0.20 1.30
CA LYS A 180 -1.60 -1.49 1.04
C LYS A 180 -2.62 -1.73 2.15
N PRO A 181 -3.89 -2.02 1.83
CA PRO A 181 -4.84 -2.39 2.85
C PRO A 181 -4.24 -3.57 3.61
N THR A 182 -4.22 -3.53 4.93
CA THR A 182 -3.91 -4.71 5.74
C THR A 182 -5.19 -5.53 5.85
N LYS A 183 -5.09 -6.82 6.21
CA LYS A 183 -6.29 -7.60 6.56
C LYS A 183 -7.16 -6.86 7.59
N SER A 184 -6.52 -6.23 8.58
CA SER A 184 -7.20 -5.40 9.58
C SER A 184 -7.92 -4.19 8.98
N SER A 185 -7.32 -3.48 8.02
CA SER A 185 -8.01 -2.35 7.37
C SER A 185 -9.16 -2.78 6.48
N LEU A 186 -9.09 -3.95 5.83
CA LEU A 186 -10.22 -4.53 5.08
C LEU A 186 -11.37 -4.90 6.02
N GLN A 187 -11.05 -5.49 7.18
CA GLN A 187 -12.03 -5.76 8.24
C GLN A 187 -12.68 -4.47 8.75
N LYS A 188 -11.91 -3.41 8.99
CA LYS A 188 -12.45 -2.08 9.37
C LYS A 188 -13.38 -1.52 8.30
N TRP A 189 -12.96 -1.56 7.03
CA TRP A 189 -13.77 -1.09 5.91
C TRP A 189 -15.11 -1.81 5.82
N ALA A 190 -15.13 -3.14 5.95
CA ALA A 190 -16.37 -3.92 5.91
C ALA A 190 -17.31 -3.59 7.09
N LEU A 191 -16.77 -3.49 8.31
CA LEU A 191 -17.55 -3.11 9.50
C LEU A 191 -18.12 -1.69 9.39
N GLN A 192 -17.33 -0.74 8.91
CA GLN A 192 -17.78 0.64 8.68
C GLN A 192 -18.85 0.71 7.59
N SER A 193 -18.69 -0.06 6.51
CA SER A 193 -19.66 -0.12 5.41
C SER A 193 -20.98 -0.72 5.87
N SER A 194 -20.94 -1.75 6.71
CA SER A 194 -22.14 -2.33 7.35
C SER A 194 -22.85 -1.30 8.24
N LEU A 195 -22.10 -0.57 9.06
CA LEU A 195 -22.65 0.48 9.92
C LEU A 195 -23.33 1.60 9.11
N ASN A 196 -22.72 2.04 8.01
CA ASN A 196 -23.31 3.03 7.12
C ASN A 196 -24.60 2.53 6.46
N ARG A 197 -24.65 1.24 6.05
CA ARG A 197 -25.86 0.60 5.50
C ARG A 197 -27.00 0.56 6.53
N PHE A 198 -26.67 0.31 7.80
CA PHE A 198 -27.63 0.37 8.90
C PHE A 198 -28.23 1.76 9.11
N ASP A 199 -27.40 2.80 9.12
CA ASP A 199 -27.86 4.17 9.34
C ASP A 199 -28.73 4.67 8.17
N LEU A 200 -28.46 4.19 6.94
CA LEU A 200 -29.31 4.46 5.77
C LEU A 200 -30.70 3.82 5.90
N PHE A 201 -30.78 2.59 6.43
CA PHE A 201 -32.03 1.87 6.62
C PHE A 201 -32.92 2.50 7.70
N LEU A 202 -32.32 3.09 8.74
CA LEU A 202 -33.02 3.81 9.81
C LEU A 202 -33.51 5.22 9.41
N SER A 203 -32.97 5.78 8.32
CA SER A 203 -33.32 7.13 7.84
C SER A 203 -34.52 7.15 6.89
N LEU A 204 -35.06 5.97 6.52
CA LEU A 204 -36.30 5.84 5.79
C LEU A 204 -37.47 5.85 6.78
N GLU A 205 -37.78 7.01 7.35
CA GLU A 205 -39.07 7.19 8.03
C GLU A 205 -40.19 6.91 7.02
N PRO A 206 -41.19 6.07 7.34
CA PRO A 206 -42.37 5.98 6.49
C PRO A 206 -42.99 7.37 6.38
N PRO A 207 -43.42 7.80 5.18
CA PRO A 207 -43.98 9.14 5.01
C PRO A 207 -45.09 9.36 6.04
N PRO A 208 -45.15 10.54 6.69
CA PRO A 208 -46.19 10.81 7.66
C PRO A 208 -47.53 10.58 6.98
N ILE A 209 -48.34 9.66 7.53
CA ILE A 209 -49.68 9.39 7.02
C ILE A 209 -50.39 10.75 6.97
N PRO A 210 -50.84 11.21 5.79
CA PRO A 210 -51.49 12.51 5.69
C PRO A 210 -52.69 12.54 6.64
N GLN A 211 -52.73 13.52 7.55
CA GLN A 211 -53.80 13.70 8.54
C GLN A 211 -55.21 13.77 7.91
N ARG A 212 -55.29 13.97 6.58
CA ARG A 212 -56.52 13.93 5.78
C ARG A 212 -57.31 12.60 5.87
N TYR A 213 -56.68 11.50 6.28
CA TYR A 213 -57.35 10.20 6.42
C TYR A 213 -57.74 9.83 7.86
N ALA A 214 -57.38 10.65 8.87
CA ALA A 214 -57.67 10.34 10.28
C ALA A 214 -59.05 10.81 10.77
N ALA A 215 -59.79 11.58 9.97
CA ALA A 215 -61.08 12.16 10.36
C ALA A 215 -62.20 11.76 9.40
N LYS A 216 -62.60 10.50 9.39
CA LYS A 216 -63.89 10.07 8.83
C LYS A 216 -64.36 8.68 9.31
N VAL A 217 -64.31 8.42 10.61
CA VAL A 217 -65.13 7.36 11.22
C VAL A 217 -65.66 7.89 12.54
N ARG A 218 -66.91 8.37 12.50
CA ARG A 218 -67.94 8.41 13.57
C ARG A 218 -68.90 9.56 13.30
N ARG A 219 -69.93 9.28 12.50
CA ARG A 219 -71.32 9.71 12.70
C ARG A 219 -72.21 8.75 11.90
N THR A 220 -72.63 7.66 12.52
CA THR A 220 -73.92 7.04 12.19
C THR A 220 -74.91 7.63 13.20
N PRO A 221 -75.91 8.41 12.76
CA PRO A 221 -77.05 8.74 13.61
C PRO A 221 -77.94 7.51 13.76
N ASP A 222 -78.51 7.39 14.95
CA ASP A 222 -79.41 6.34 15.39
C ASP A 222 -80.54 6.05 14.38
N LEU A 223 -80.71 4.78 14.03
CA LEU A 223 -81.92 4.28 13.38
C LEU A 223 -82.84 3.75 14.49
N ASP A 224 -83.98 4.42 14.61
CA ASP A 224 -85.10 4.13 15.48
C ASP A 224 -85.51 2.64 15.46
N ASP A 225 -85.57 2.04 16.63
CA ASP A 225 -86.35 0.82 16.88
C ASP A 225 -87.83 1.20 16.96
N GLY A 226 -88.56 0.99 15.86
CA GLY A 226 -89.99 1.15 15.76
C GLY A 226 -90.65 -0.06 15.10
N TRP A 227 -91.37 -0.83 15.93
CA TRP A 227 -92.31 -1.94 15.68
C TRP A 227 -91.74 -3.35 15.52
#